data_AF-A0A1M3DU51-F1
#
_entry.id   AF-A0A1M3DU51-F1
#
_cell.length_a   1.000
_cell.length_b   1.000
_cell.length_c   1.000
_cell.angle_alpha   90.00
_cell.angle_beta   90.00
_cell.angle_gamma   90.00
#
_symmetry.space_group_name_H-M   'P 1'
#
loop_
_entity.id
_entity.type
_entity.pdbx_description
1 polymer ?
#
loop_
_entity_poly.entity_id
_entity_poly.type
_entity_poly.pdbx_seq_one_letter_code
_entity_poly.pdbx_strand_id
1 'polypeptide(L)'
;MEVIMEKNTEFSKISFKKAKRRVADIKNFYWWVIGYIILATFLLYGNFAQKIFHFSRDYVIIMLILQGVFLLGVGLYLFLPALHGWEDRKIRRLMSHYKNKDNEQ
;
A
#
# COMPACT_ATOMS: atom_id res chain seq x y z
N MET A 1 15.42 -34.73 -11.99
CA MET A 1 14.59 -33.80 -12.81
C MET A 1 13.31 -33.39 -12.10
N GLU A 2 12.65 -34.27 -11.34
CA GLU A 2 11.47 -33.93 -10.51
C GLU A 2 11.69 -32.76 -9.56
N VAL A 3 12.80 -32.75 -8.79
CA VAL A 3 13.11 -31.68 -7.83
C VAL A 3 13.24 -30.30 -8.49
N ILE A 4 13.68 -30.24 -9.76
CA ILE A 4 13.82 -28.99 -10.51
C ILE A 4 12.45 -28.50 -11.01
N MET A 5 11.58 -29.43 -11.44
CA MET A 5 10.20 -29.10 -11.83
C MET A 5 9.36 -28.65 -10.64
N GLU A 6 9.45 -29.33 -9.50
CA GLU A 6 8.70 -28.97 -8.28
C GLU A 6 9.12 -27.61 -7.73
N LYS A 7 10.42 -27.30 -7.73
CA LYS A 7 10.91 -25.99 -7.30
C LYS A 7 10.42 -24.85 -8.21
N ASN A 8 10.28 -25.12 -9.52
CA ASN A 8 9.79 -24.14 -10.48
C ASN A 8 8.30 -23.83 -10.28
N THR A 9 7.48 -24.85 -9.98
CA THR A 9 6.04 -24.68 -9.74
C THR A 9 5.75 -23.96 -8.41
N GLU A 10 6.56 -24.19 -7.37
CA GLU A 10 6.43 -23.42 -6.12
C GLU A 10 6.86 -21.96 -6.32
N PHE A 11 7.94 -21.70 -7.06
CA PHE A 11 8.37 -20.33 -7.37
C PHE A 11 7.35 -19.56 -8.20
N SER A 12 6.70 -20.22 -9.18
CA SER A 12 5.63 -19.62 -9.98
C SER A 12 4.37 -19.33 -9.16
N LYS A 13 4.02 -20.18 -8.17
CA LYS A 13 2.90 -19.92 -7.24
C LYS A 13 3.18 -18.70 -6.35
N ILE A 14 4.42 -18.56 -5.86
CA ILE A 14 4.81 -17.43 -5.00
C ILE A 14 4.76 -16.11 -5.78
N SER A 15 5.30 -16.08 -7.00
CA SER A 15 5.25 -14.88 -7.84
C SER A 15 3.82 -14.50 -8.24
N PHE A 16 2.98 -15.50 -8.54
CA PHE A 16 1.56 -15.30 -8.84
C PHE A 16 0.79 -14.76 -7.63
N LYS A 17 1.00 -15.31 -6.44
CA LYS A 17 0.37 -14.82 -5.20
C LYS A 17 0.77 -13.37 -4.92
N LYS A 18 2.03 -13.01 -5.17
CA LYS A 18 2.53 -11.63 -5.04
C LYS A 18 1.85 -10.68 -6.02
N ALA A 19 1.73 -11.08 -7.28
CA ALA A 19 1.04 -10.29 -8.30
C ALA A 19 -0.44 -10.10 -7.94
N LYS A 20 -1.13 -11.16 -7.50
CA LYS A 20 -2.53 -11.10 -7.05
C LYS A 20 -2.72 -10.14 -5.88
N ARG A 21 -1.82 -10.16 -4.89
CA ARG A 21 -1.84 -9.25 -3.75
C ARG A 21 -1.69 -7.79 -4.20
N ARG A 22 -0.75 -7.51 -5.11
CA ARG A 22 -0.56 -6.18 -5.68
C ARG A 22 -1.81 -5.64 -6.36
N VAL A 23 -2.48 -6.46 -7.17
CA VAL A 23 -3.73 -6.05 -7.83
C VAL A 23 -4.82 -5.74 -6.80
N ALA A 24 -4.90 -6.52 -5.71
CA ALA A 24 -5.82 -6.24 -4.61
C ALA A 24 -5.49 -4.93 -3.88
N ASP A 25 -4.21 -4.67 -3.60
CA ASP A 25 -3.76 -3.45 -2.92
C ASP A 25 -4.02 -2.20 -3.78
N ILE A 26 -3.77 -2.28 -5.09
CA ILE A 26 -4.09 -1.20 -6.06
C ILE A 26 -5.60 -0.96 -6.11
N LYS A 27 -6.41 -2.02 -6.17
CA LYS A 27 -7.88 -1.90 -6.16
C LYS A 27 -8.37 -1.24 -4.87
N ASN A 28 -7.79 -1.59 -3.72
CA ASN A 28 -8.13 -0.99 -2.44
C ASN A 28 -7.74 0.50 -2.41
N PHE A 29 -6.56 0.85 -2.95
CA PHE A 29 -6.13 2.24 -3.07
C PHE A 29 -7.11 3.09 -3.88
N TYR A 30 -7.64 2.58 -5.00
CA TYR A 30 -8.67 3.30 -5.76
C TYR A 30 -9.95 3.55 -4.95
N TRP A 31 -10.37 2.61 -4.09
CA TRP A 31 -11.49 2.83 -3.18
C TRP A 31 -11.24 3.98 -2.20
N TRP A 32 -10.03 4.06 -1.63
CA TRP A 32 -9.63 5.17 -0.77
C TRP A 32 -9.64 6.51 -1.50
N VAL A 33 -9.13 6.55 -2.74
CA VAL A 33 -9.12 7.77 -3.57
C VAL A 33 -10.54 8.23 -3.91
N ILE A 34 -11.42 7.32 -4.30
CA ILE A 34 -12.82 7.65 -4.61
C ILE A 34 -13.53 8.18 -3.36
N GLY A 35 -13.35 7.50 -2.22
CA GLY A 35 -13.91 7.94 -0.93
C GLY A 35 -13.41 9.34 -0.55
N TYR A 36 -12.13 9.62 -0.74
CA TYR A 36 -11.54 10.94 -0.52
C TYR A 36 -12.16 12.01 -1.43
N ILE A 37 -12.34 11.74 -2.73
CA ILE A 37 -12.94 12.71 -3.66
C ILE A 37 -14.38 13.02 -3.27
N ILE A 38 -15.18 12.00 -2.93
CA ILE A 38 -16.56 12.18 -2.50
C ILE A 38 -16.61 13.01 -1.22
N LEU A 39 -15.81 12.64 -0.22
CA LEU A 39 -15.74 13.32 1.07
C LEU A 39 -15.27 14.78 0.92
N ALA A 40 -14.23 15.01 0.12
CA ALA A 40 -13.70 16.34 -0.17
C ALA A 40 -14.76 17.22 -0.84
N THR A 41 -15.48 16.68 -1.83
CA THR A 41 -16.56 17.39 -2.52
C THR A 41 -17.68 17.74 -1.53
N PHE A 42 -18.07 16.80 -0.67
CA PHE A 42 -19.10 17.04 0.34
C PHE A 42 -18.71 18.12 1.36
N LEU A 43 -17.43 18.14 1.77
CA LEU A 43 -16.90 19.12 2.72
C LEU A 43 -16.69 20.52 2.10
N LEU A 44 -16.32 20.59 0.82
CA LEU A 44 -16.07 21.85 0.11
C LEU A 44 -17.36 22.53 -0.37
N TYR A 45 -18.31 21.77 -0.90
CA TYR A 45 -19.57 22.31 -1.44
C TYR A 45 -20.71 22.30 -0.43
N GLY A 46 -20.65 21.43 0.58
CA GLY A 46 -21.60 21.44 1.67
C GLY A 46 -21.31 22.57 2.65
N ASN A 47 -22.30 23.39 2.97
CA ASN A 47 -22.29 24.23 4.19
C ASN A 47 -22.26 23.39 5.50
N PHE A 48 -22.07 22.07 5.40
CA PHE A 48 -22.05 21.11 6.49
C PHE A 48 -20.88 21.28 7.45
N ALA A 49 -19.69 21.64 6.96
CA ALA A 49 -18.51 21.80 7.81
C ALA A 49 -18.69 22.90 8.87
N GLN A 50 -19.31 24.01 8.47
CA GLN A 50 -19.60 25.14 9.35
C GLN A 50 -20.80 24.85 10.27
N LYS A 51 -21.80 24.11 9.77
CA LYS A 51 -23.09 23.92 10.46
C LYS A 51 -23.14 22.74 11.42
N ILE A 52 -22.37 21.67 11.19
CA ILE A 52 -22.36 20.46 12.04
C ILE A 52 -21.11 20.37 12.91
N PHE A 53 -19.94 20.71 12.37
CA PHE A 53 -18.67 20.44 13.04
C PHE A 53 -18.00 21.68 13.64
N HIS A 54 -18.55 22.88 13.45
CA HIS A 54 -17.95 24.15 13.88
C HIS A 54 -16.48 24.32 13.43
N PHE A 55 -16.02 23.59 12.42
CA PHE A 55 -14.66 23.71 11.93
C PHE A 55 -14.55 24.93 11.02
N SER A 56 -13.57 25.80 11.31
CA SER A 56 -13.20 26.87 10.38
C SER A 56 -12.79 26.25 9.04
N ARG A 57 -13.13 26.95 7.96
CA ARG A 57 -12.85 26.50 6.59
C ARG A 57 -11.39 26.14 6.37
N ASP A 58 -10.47 26.85 7.03
CA ASP A 58 -9.02 26.62 6.96
C ASP A 58 -8.61 25.25 7.51
N TYR A 59 -9.22 24.80 8.62
CA TYR A 59 -8.95 23.47 9.17
C TYR A 59 -9.37 22.36 8.22
N VAL A 60 -10.53 22.52 7.56
CA VAL A 60 -11.03 21.56 6.59
C VAL A 60 -10.09 21.46 5.38
N ILE A 61 -9.59 22.61 4.90
CA ILE A 61 -8.64 22.66 3.80
C ILE A 61 -7.32 21.98 4.18
N ILE A 62 -6.76 22.29 5.36
CA ILE A 62 -5.51 21.66 5.83
C ILE A 62 -5.66 20.15 6.01
N MET A 63 -6.79 19.70 6.57
CA MET A 63 -7.10 18.28 6.74
C MET A 63 -7.18 17.55 5.38
N LEU A 64 -7.83 18.16 4.38
CA LEU A 64 -7.91 17.62 3.03
C LEU A 64 -6.53 17.55 2.37
N ILE A 65 -5.71 18.60 2.50
CA ILE A 65 -4.34 18.60 1.99
C ILE A 65 -3.52 17.47 2.63
N LEU A 66 -3.59 17.30 3.95
CA LEU A 66 -2.87 16.25 4.65
C LEU A 66 -3.29 14.85 4.17
N GLN A 67 -4.60 14.60 4.00
CA GLN A 67 -5.07 13.34 3.43
C GLN A 67 -4.63 13.16 1.97
N GLY A 68 -4.63 14.22 1.17
CA GLY A 68 -4.14 14.20 -0.20
C GLY A 68 -2.66 13.80 -0.27
N VAL A 69 -1.82 14.39 0.59
CA VAL A 69 -0.39 14.04 0.70
C VAL A 69 -0.21 12.59 1.15
N PHE A 70 -1.02 12.12 2.11
CA PHE A 70 -1.00 10.73 2.55
C PHE A 70 -1.32 9.77 1.41
N LEU A 71 -2.40 10.03 0.65
CA LEU A 71 -2.78 9.23 -0.53
C LEU A 71 -1.70 9.27 -1.61
N LEU A 72 -1.06 10.41 -1.84
CA LEU A 72 0.06 10.52 -2.77
C LEU A 72 1.26 9.66 -2.32
N GLY A 73 1.59 9.66 -1.03
CA GLY A 73 2.66 8.82 -0.48
C GLY A 73 2.37 7.33 -0.65
N VAL A 74 1.14 6.90 -0.33
CA VAL A 74 0.70 5.51 -0.51
C VAL A 74 0.66 5.12 -1.98
N GLY A 75 0.18 6.02 -2.85
CA GLY A 75 0.16 5.82 -4.30
C GLY A 75 1.57 5.66 -4.87
N LEU A 76 2.49 6.58 -4.54
CA LEU A 76 3.89 6.48 -4.95
C LEU A 76 4.52 5.18 -4.47
N TYR A 77 4.25 4.77 -3.23
CA TYR A 77 4.72 3.48 -2.73
C TYR A 77 4.22 2.31 -3.59
N LEU A 78 2.91 2.25 -3.85
CA LEU A 78 2.27 1.19 -4.64
C LEU A 78 2.75 1.12 -6.10
N PHE A 79 2.95 2.27 -6.75
CA PHE A 79 3.30 2.34 -8.17
C PHE A 79 4.81 2.34 -8.45
N LEU A 80 5.67 2.69 -7.48
CA LEU A 80 7.13 2.62 -7.68
C LEU A 80 7.67 1.22 -7.34
N PRO A 81 8.06 0.41 -8.34
CA PRO A 81 8.68 -0.89 -8.08
C PRO A 81 10.06 -0.77 -7.43
N ALA A 82 10.73 0.39 -7.54
CA ALA A 82 12.05 0.65 -6.99
C ALA A 82 12.08 0.61 -5.45
N LEU A 83 11.02 1.10 -4.78
CA LEU A 83 10.91 1.06 -3.31
C LEU A 83 10.76 -0.39 -2.80
N HIS A 84 10.02 -1.21 -3.53
CA HIS A 84 9.80 -2.62 -3.22
C HIS A 84 11.02 -3.53 -3.44
N GLY A 85 11.90 -3.17 -4.36
CA GLY A 85 13.14 -3.93 -4.61
C GLY A 85 14.07 -3.95 -3.39
N TRP A 86 14.04 -2.89 -2.57
CA TRP A 86 14.78 -2.85 -1.31
C TRP A 86 14.17 -3.77 -0.25
N GLU A 87 12.85 -3.76 -0.11
CA GLU A 87 12.11 -4.59 0.84
C GLU A 87 12.35 -6.09 0.60
N ASP A 88 12.22 -6.53 -0.65
CA ASP A 88 12.48 -7.91 -1.05
C ASP A 88 13.92 -8.37 -0.74
N ARG A 89 14.90 -7.49 -0.98
CA ARG A 89 16.31 -7.78 -0.67
C ARG A 89 16.52 -7.88 0.84
N LYS A 90 15.86 -7.03 1.62
CA LYS A 90 15.97 -7.04 3.09
C LYS A 90 15.34 -8.30 3.69
N ILE A 91 14.13 -8.68 3.25
CA ILE A 91 13.43 -9.88 3.70
C ILE A 91 14.27 -11.13 3.38
N ARG A 92 14.82 -11.23 2.16
CA ARG A 92 15.71 -12.34 1.80
C ARG A 92 16.94 -12.42 2.71
N ARG A 93 17.58 -11.28 3.01
CA ARG A 93 18.73 -11.23 3.94
C ARG A 93 18.37 -11.69 5.34
N LEU A 94 17.24 -11.24 5.88
CA LEU A 94 16.79 -11.66 7.21
C LEU A 94 16.50 -13.15 7.26
N MET A 95 15.79 -13.67 6.25
CA MET A 95 15.46 -15.09 6.19
C MET A 95 16.70 -15.99 6.09
N SER A 96 17.73 -15.59 5.32
CA SER A 96 19.02 -16.29 5.31
C SER A 96 19.75 -16.21 6.66
N HIS A 97 19.62 -15.08 7.38
CA HIS A 97 20.29 -14.91 8.66
C HIS A 97 19.68 -15.80 9.76
N TYR A 98 18.35 -15.92 9.80
CA TYR A 98 17.67 -16.84 10.72
C TYR A 98 17.89 -18.30 10.34
N LYS A 99 17.84 -18.64 9.04
CA LYS A 99 18.10 -20.00 8.57
C LYS A 99 19.51 -20.50 8.97
N ASN A 100 20.52 -19.65 8.90
CA ASN A 100 21.88 -20.04 9.29
C ASN A 100 22.02 -20.19 10.81
N LYS A 101 21.32 -19.38 11.61
CA LYS A 101 21.33 -19.52 13.08
C LYS A 101 20.67 -20.82 13.57
N ASP A 102 19.61 -21.28 12.91
CA ASP A 102 18.97 -22.58 13.24
C ASP A 102 19.82 -23.79 12.85
N ASN A 103 20.77 -23.65 11.90
CA ASN A 103 21.66 -24.74 11.49
C ASN A 103 22.96 -24.80 12.31
N GLU A 104 23.25 -23.76 13.10
CA GLU A 104 24.41 -23.67 14.00
C GLU A 104 24.07 -24.06 15.45
N GLN A 105 22.79 -24.35 15.74
CA GLN A 105 22.30 -24.96 16.99
C GLN A 105 22.05 -26.45 16.80
#